data_AF-A0A443LAN7-F1
#
_entry.id   AF-A0A443LAN7-F1
#
_cell.length_a   1.000
_cell.length_b   1.000
_cell.length_c   1.000
_cell.angle_alpha   90.00
_cell.angle_beta   90.00
_cell.angle_gamma   90.00
#
_symmetry.space_group_name_H-M   'P 1'
#
loop_
_entity.id
_entity.type
_entity.pdbx_description
1 polymer ?
#
loop_
_entity_poly.entity_id
_entity_poly.type
_entity_poly.pdbx_seq_one_letter_code
_entity_poly.pdbx_strand_id
1 'polypeptide(L)'
;MKEEIDENKEKEVIQKAYKYNIFLGIWIIAVFIIFLLQITKIITDQYLTLGFGLIILIYAIALHTQNHKLKIKSIASILVYGLNILSVIGVVLIILANQAHNLLELAVGVLLGLVSLILQVLAAIFALLSARKLRKLYPDILDNRRKNTN
;
A
#
# COMPACT_ATOMS: atom_id res chain seq x y z
N MET A 1 15.21 -33.01 7.97
CA MET A 1 15.37 -32.59 6.56
C MET A 1 14.11 -32.00 5.92
N LYS A 2 13.00 -32.73 5.69
CA LYS A 2 11.76 -32.09 5.15
C LYS A 2 11.16 -31.06 6.11
N GLU A 3 11.13 -31.35 7.40
CA GLU A 3 10.61 -30.44 8.44
C GLU A 3 11.48 -29.17 8.60
N GLU A 4 12.80 -29.30 8.57
CA GLU A 4 13.71 -28.13 8.60
C GLU A 4 13.59 -27.23 7.37
N ILE A 5 13.36 -27.83 6.19
CA ILE A 5 13.13 -27.08 4.95
C ILE A 5 11.80 -26.31 5.02
N ASP A 6 10.78 -26.86 5.69
CA ASP A 6 9.48 -26.20 5.85
C ASP A 6 9.54 -25.07 6.88
N GLU A 7 10.22 -25.28 8.01
CA GLU A 7 10.46 -24.23 9.01
C GLU A 7 11.22 -23.03 8.43
N ASN A 8 12.27 -23.28 7.64
CA ASN A 8 13.04 -22.20 7.04
C ASN A 8 12.22 -21.42 6.00
N LYS A 9 11.35 -22.10 5.23
CA LYS A 9 10.41 -21.44 4.31
C LYS A 9 9.39 -20.60 5.07
N GLU A 10 8.86 -21.08 6.18
CA GLU A 10 7.91 -20.32 6.98
C GLU A 10 8.55 -19.05 7.58
N LYS A 11 9.77 -19.18 8.13
CA LYS A 11 10.58 -18.06 8.62
C LYS A 11 10.81 -17.02 7.52
N GLU A 12 11.13 -17.44 6.30
CA GLU A 12 11.26 -16.53 5.16
C GLU A 12 9.96 -15.80 4.81
N VAL A 13 8.83 -16.50 4.80
CA VAL A 13 7.52 -15.92 4.47
C VAL A 13 7.13 -14.87 5.53
N ILE A 14 7.35 -15.16 6.81
CA ILE A 14 7.10 -14.21 7.93
C ILE A 14 7.95 -12.95 7.76
N GLN A 15 9.24 -13.11 7.44
CA GLN A 15 10.13 -11.98 7.20
C GLN A 15 9.71 -11.13 5.99
N LYS A 16 9.33 -11.79 4.88
CA LYS A 16 8.83 -11.10 3.68
C LYS A 16 7.54 -10.33 3.99
N ALA A 17 6.58 -10.95 4.68
CA ALA A 17 5.33 -10.31 5.09
C ALA A 17 5.57 -9.08 5.98
N TYR A 18 6.49 -9.17 6.95
CA TYR A 18 6.87 -8.03 7.79
C TYR A 18 7.45 -6.89 6.95
N LYS A 19 8.42 -7.19 6.09
CA LYS A 19 9.09 -6.20 5.22
C LYS A 19 8.10 -5.54 4.26
N TYR A 20 7.20 -6.30 3.66
CA TYR A 20 6.18 -5.75 2.76
C TYR A 20 5.15 -4.88 3.47
N ASN A 21 4.73 -5.23 4.69
CA ASN A 21 3.85 -4.36 5.48
C ASN A 21 4.50 -3.01 5.78
N ILE A 22 5.79 -2.99 6.13
CA ILE A 22 6.53 -1.75 6.38
C ILE A 22 6.65 -0.92 5.10
N PHE A 23 7.10 -1.53 4.00
CA PHE A 23 7.25 -0.80 2.75
C PHE A 23 5.94 -0.27 2.21
N LEU A 24 4.87 -1.06 2.29
CA LEU A 24 3.54 -0.62 1.88
C LEU A 24 3.11 0.62 2.67
N GLY A 25 3.34 0.65 3.98
CA GLY A 25 3.13 1.85 4.79
C GLY A 25 3.98 3.05 4.33
N ILE A 26 5.27 2.85 4.07
CA ILE A 26 6.19 3.91 3.62
C ILE A 26 5.76 4.48 2.26
N TRP A 27 5.44 3.63 1.29
CA TRP A 27 5.02 4.08 -0.05
C TRP A 27 3.69 4.83 -0.02
N ILE A 28 2.75 4.41 0.83
CA ILE A 28 1.51 5.16 1.02
C ILE A 28 1.79 6.54 1.61
N ILE A 29 2.68 6.66 2.60
CA ILE A 29 3.09 7.97 3.15
C ILE A 29 3.76 8.83 2.07
N ALA A 30 4.59 8.25 1.21
CA ALA A 30 5.21 8.98 0.11
C ALA A 30 4.16 9.55 -0.86
N VAL A 31 3.16 8.76 -1.24
CA VAL A 31 2.05 9.23 -2.09
C VAL A 31 1.25 10.34 -1.42
N PHE A 32 1.00 10.22 -0.11
CA PHE A 32 0.32 11.26 0.66
C PHE A 32 1.10 12.59 0.62
N ILE A 33 2.42 12.56 0.80
CA ILE A 33 3.28 13.75 0.72
C ILE A 33 3.23 14.35 -0.70
N ILE A 34 3.37 13.52 -1.74
CA ILE A 34 3.30 13.97 -3.14
C ILE A 34 1.95 14.64 -3.43
N PHE A 35 0.85 14.08 -2.95
CA PHE A 35 -0.48 14.67 -3.12
C PHE A 35 -0.61 16.04 -2.43
N LEU A 36 -0.09 16.19 -1.20
CA LEU A 36 -0.05 17.50 -0.54
C LEU A 36 0.77 18.52 -1.33
N LEU A 37 1.90 18.10 -1.90
CA LEU A 37 2.75 18.94 -2.76
C LEU A 37 2.04 19.30 -4.09
N GLN A 38 1.14 18.45 -4.59
CA GLN A 38 0.30 18.74 -5.75
C GLN A 38 -0.78 19.79 -5.44
N ILE A 39 -1.42 19.70 -4.28
CA ILE A 39 -2.38 20.74 -3.83
C ILE A 39 -1.68 22.10 -3.72
N THR A 40 -0.46 22.14 -3.18
CA THR A 40 0.32 23.38 -3.06
C THR A 40 0.94 23.83 -4.39
N LYS A 41 0.71 23.10 -5.48
CA LYS A 41 1.27 23.34 -6.83
C LYS A 41 2.80 23.38 -6.89
N ILE A 42 3.48 22.82 -5.88
CA ILE A 42 4.94 22.70 -5.85
C ILE A 42 5.40 21.62 -6.83
N ILE A 43 4.62 20.54 -6.95
CA ILE A 43 4.83 19.47 -7.93
C ILE A 43 3.54 19.35 -8.75
N THR A 44 3.65 19.36 -10.07
CA THR A 44 2.49 19.19 -10.98
C THR A 44 2.57 17.91 -11.81
N ASP A 45 3.62 17.12 -11.62
CA ASP A 45 3.81 15.89 -12.38
C ASP A 45 2.84 14.80 -11.92
N GLN A 46 1.84 14.54 -12.75
CA GLN A 46 0.82 13.52 -12.54
C GLN A 46 1.36 12.10 -12.77
N TYR A 47 2.42 11.94 -13.57
CA TYR A 47 3.06 10.65 -13.82
C TYR A 47 3.78 10.13 -12.57
N LEU A 48 4.26 11.04 -11.71
CA LEU A 48 4.85 10.68 -10.43
C LEU A 48 3.81 9.96 -9.55
N THR A 49 2.62 10.54 -9.36
CA THR A 49 1.56 9.93 -8.55
C THR A 49 1.11 8.58 -9.11
N LEU A 50 1.01 8.46 -10.44
CA LEU A 50 0.68 7.19 -11.10
C LEU A 50 1.76 6.12 -10.87
N GLY A 51 3.03 6.47 -11.05
CA GLY A 51 4.16 5.56 -10.84
C GLY A 51 4.22 5.04 -9.41
N PHE A 52 4.05 5.92 -8.40
CA PHE A 52 4.01 5.51 -7.01
C PHE A 52 2.75 4.70 -6.65
N GLY A 53 1.60 5.00 -7.27
CA GLY A 53 0.38 4.22 -7.15
C GLY A 53 0.56 2.76 -7.60
N LEU A 54 1.27 2.55 -8.72
CA LEU A 54 1.62 1.21 -9.19
C LEU A 54 2.56 0.48 -8.23
N ILE A 55 3.54 1.19 -7.65
CA ILE A 55 4.43 0.61 -6.64
C ILE A 55 3.62 0.10 -5.43
N ILE A 56 2.68 0.90 -4.92
CA ILE A 56 1.79 0.51 -3.82
C ILE A 56 0.99 -0.75 -4.19
N LEU A 57 0.47 -0.83 -5.41
CA LEU A 57 -0.27 -2.00 -5.88
C LEU A 57 0.60 -3.26 -5.91
N ILE A 58 1.83 -3.18 -6.44
CA ILE A 58 2.77 -4.30 -6.47
C ILE A 58 3.08 -4.80 -5.05
N TYR A 59 3.35 -3.89 -4.12
CA TYR A 59 3.59 -4.26 -2.71
C TYR A 59 2.35 -4.86 -2.05
N ALA A 60 1.15 -4.39 -2.39
CA ALA A 60 -0.08 -4.95 -1.86
C ALA A 60 -0.33 -6.37 -2.36
N ILE A 61 -0.07 -6.64 -3.64
CA ILE A 61 -0.15 -7.99 -4.22
C ILE A 61 0.87 -8.91 -3.53
N ALA A 62 2.13 -8.48 -3.44
CA ALA A 62 3.19 -9.25 -2.79
C ALA A 62 2.83 -9.57 -1.33
N LEU A 63 2.33 -8.57 -0.59
CA LEU A 63 1.87 -8.72 0.79
C LEU A 63 0.68 -9.68 0.89
N HIS A 64 -0.30 -9.57 0.00
CA HIS A 64 -1.46 -10.46 -0.03
C HIS A 64 -1.03 -11.92 -0.26
N THR A 65 -0.11 -12.17 -1.18
CA THR A 65 0.44 -13.51 -1.42
C THR A 65 1.14 -14.08 -0.20
N GLN A 66 1.98 -13.30 0.50
CA GLN A 66 2.64 -13.79 1.72
C GLN A 66 1.62 -14.05 2.83
N ASN A 67 0.64 -13.17 2.99
CA ASN A 67 -0.40 -13.32 4.00
C ASN A 67 -1.30 -14.54 3.75
N HIS A 68 -1.60 -14.86 2.48
CA HIS A 68 -2.28 -16.10 2.13
C HIS A 68 -1.47 -17.34 2.55
N LYS A 69 -0.15 -17.34 2.32
CA LYS A 69 0.74 -18.43 2.77
C LYS A 69 0.75 -18.57 4.31
N LEU A 70 0.67 -17.47 5.04
CA LEU A 70 0.59 -17.44 6.50
C LEU A 70 -0.83 -17.64 7.05
N LYS A 71 -1.85 -17.77 6.18
CA LYS A 71 -3.28 -17.80 6.55
C LYS A 71 -3.71 -16.60 7.42
N ILE A 72 -3.07 -15.44 7.24
CA ILE A 72 -3.39 -14.19 7.92
C ILE A 72 -4.26 -13.33 7.00
N LYS A 73 -5.34 -12.73 7.51
CA LYS A 73 -6.14 -11.77 6.74
C LYS A 73 -5.39 -10.45 6.58
N SER A 74 -5.20 -10.00 5.33
CA SER A 74 -4.55 -8.72 5.02
C SER A 74 -5.56 -7.62 4.72
N ILE A 75 -6.04 -6.96 5.78
CA ILE A 75 -6.95 -5.81 5.66
C ILE A 75 -6.31 -4.71 4.79
N ALA A 76 -5.03 -4.41 5.01
CA ALA A 76 -4.29 -3.42 4.24
C ALA A 76 -4.31 -3.68 2.72
N SER A 77 -4.07 -4.93 2.29
CA SER A 77 -4.08 -5.25 0.85
C SER A 77 -5.48 -5.10 0.23
N ILE A 78 -6.52 -5.49 0.97
CA ILE A 78 -7.92 -5.35 0.52
C ILE A 78 -8.29 -3.87 0.36
N LEU A 79 -7.90 -3.01 1.31
CA LEU A 79 -8.10 -1.57 1.18
C LEU A 79 -7.36 -1.01 -0.05
N VAL A 80 -6.12 -1.44 -0.31
CA VAL A 80 -5.36 -0.99 -1.50
C VAL A 80 -6.02 -1.42 -2.81
N TYR A 81 -6.64 -2.59 -2.88
CA TYR A 81 -7.40 -3.00 -4.07
C TYR A 81 -8.64 -2.13 -4.29
N GLY A 82 -9.42 -1.87 -3.23
CA GLY A 82 -10.57 -0.96 -3.31
C GLY A 82 -10.16 0.45 -3.75
N LEU A 83 -9.02 0.93 -3.24
CA LEU A 83 -8.43 2.22 -3.61
C LEU A 83 -8.02 2.28 -5.09
N ASN A 84 -7.42 1.23 -5.63
CA ASN A 84 -7.03 1.22 -7.04
C ASN A 84 -8.25 1.26 -7.96
N ILE A 85 -9.32 0.52 -7.63
CA ILE A 85 -10.58 0.59 -8.38
C ILE A 85 -11.16 2.01 -8.33
N LEU A 86 -11.21 2.61 -7.14
CA LEU A 86 -11.74 3.97 -6.95
C LEU A 86 -10.89 5.02 -7.67
N SER A 87 -9.57 4.84 -7.70
CA SER A 87 -8.63 5.71 -8.41
C SER A 87 -8.83 5.65 -9.93
N VAL A 88 -9.03 4.46 -10.51
CA VAL A 88 -9.34 4.32 -11.94
C VAL A 88 -10.65 5.03 -12.29
N ILE A 89 -11.70 4.84 -11.48
CA ILE A 89 -12.98 5.53 -11.67
C ILE A 89 -12.78 7.05 -11.59
N GLY A 90 -12.05 7.54 -10.60
CA GLY A 90 -11.76 8.96 -10.44
C GLY A 90 -11.04 9.56 -11.64
N VAL A 91 -10.04 8.87 -12.19
CA VAL A 91 -9.32 9.33 -13.40
C VAL A 91 -10.24 9.40 -14.61
N VAL A 92 -11.08 8.37 -14.83
CA VAL A 92 -12.04 8.36 -15.94
C VAL A 92 -13.02 9.52 -15.82
N LEU A 93 -13.56 9.77 -14.63
CA LEU A 93 -14.48 10.89 -14.39
C LEU A 93 -13.82 12.25 -14.64
N ILE A 94 -12.57 12.45 -14.22
CA ILE A 94 -11.84 13.70 -14.48
C ILE A 94 -11.62 13.91 -15.98
N ILE A 95 -11.31 12.85 -16.73
CA ILE A 95 -11.13 12.93 -18.19
C ILE A 95 -12.45 13.31 -18.87
N LEU A 96 -13.56 12.64 -18.51
CA LEU A 96 -14.89 12.92 -19.06
C LEU A 96 -15.34 14.34 -18.71
N ALA A 97 -15.15 14.77 -17.46
CA ALA A 97 -15.44 16.13 -17.00
C ALA A 97 -14.71 17.18 -17.82
N ASN A 98 -13.41 16.96 -18.07
CA ASN A 98 -12.59 17.88 -18.85
C ASN A 98 -13.02 17.93 -20.32
N GLN A 99 -13.39 16.79 -20.92
CA GLN A 99 -13.91 16.74 -22.29
C GLN A 99 -15.28 17.43 -22.42
N ALA A 100 -16.13 17.29 -21.41
CA ALA A 100 -17.45 17.89 -21.37
C ALA A 100 -17.46 19.36 -20.88
N HIS A 101 -16.30 19.91 -20.51
CA HIS A 101 -16.18 21.18 -19.78
C HIS A 101 -17.11 21.27 -18.56
N ASN A 102 -17.37 20.14 -17.92
CA ASN A 102 -18.33 20.00 -16.82
C ASN A 102 -17.63 20.16 -15.47
N LEU A 103 -17.78 21.35 -14.87
CA LEU A 103 -17.22 21.68 -13.56
C LEU A 103 -17.75 20.79 -12.42
N LEU A 104 -18.97 20.26 -12.55
CA LEU A 104 -19.57 19.39 -11.54
C LEU A 104 -18.86 18.03 -11.46
N GLU A 105 -18.64 17.38 -12.61
CA GLU A 105 -17.92 16.11 -12.66
C GLU A 105 -16.46 16.26 -12.24
N LEU A 106 -15.84 17.42 -12.54
CA LEU A 106 -14.49 17.74 -12.06
C LEU A 106 -14.45 17.81 -10.52
N ALA A 107 -15.43 18.48 -9.90
CA ALA A 107 -15.54 18.55 -8.45
C ALA A 107 -15.77 17.17 -7.81
N VAL A 108 -16.57 16.30 -8.44
CA VAL A 108 -16.78 14.91 -8.00
C VAL A 108 -15.48 14.11 -8.08
N GLY A 109 -14.71 14.26 -9.15
CA GLY A 109 -13.39 13.63 -9.29
C GLY A 109 -12.41 14.05 -8.19
N VAL A 110 -12.36 15.34 -7.85
CA VAL A 110 -11.54 15.86 -6.74
C VAL A 110 -12.01 15.31 -5.39
N LEU A 111 -13.33 15.27 -5.15
CA LEU A 111 -13.90 14.71 -3.92
C LEU A 111 -13.54 13.22 -3.75
N LEU A 112 -13.62 12.44 -4.84
CA LEU A 112 -13.19 11.04 -4.85
C LEU A 112 -11.69 10.90 -4.55
N GLY A 113 -10.86 11.82 -5.03
CA GLY A 113 -9.45 11.90 -4.66
C GLY A 113 -9.23 12.09 -3.16
N LEU A 114 -9.99 13.01 -2.54
CA LEU A 114 -9.93 13.24 -1.09
C LEU A 114 -10.41 12.03 -0.27
N VAL A 115 -11.49 11.37 -0.68
CA VAL A 115 -11.97 10.13 -0.03
C VAL A 115 -10.94 9.01 -0.16
N SER A 116 -10.33 8.87 -1.34
CA SER A 116 -9.26 7.89 -1.58
C SER A 116 -8.07 8.14 -0.65
N LEU A 117 -7.78 9.39 -0.33
CA LEU A 117 -6.67 9.74 0.56
C LEU A 117 -6.93 9.31 2.01
N ILE A 118 -8.15 9.46 2.52
CA ILE A 118 -8.54 8.96 3.85
C ILE A 118 -8.38 7.43 3.90
N LEU A 119 -8.87 6.73 2.86
CA LEU A 119 -8.75 5.28 2.76
C LEU A 119 -7.29 4.82 2.63
N GLN A 120 -6.43 5.57 1.96
CA GLN A 120 -4.98 5.31 1.90
C GLN A 120 -4.34 5.41 3.29
N VAL A 121 -4.65 6.47 4.05
CA VAL A 121 -4.13 6.61 5.42
C VAL A 121 -4.56 5.42 6.29
N LEU A 122 -5.83 4.99 6.21
CA LEU A 122 -6.30 3.79 6.91
C LEU A 122 -5.53 2.53 6.48
N ALA A 123 -5.29 2.35 5.17
CA ALA A 123 -4.50 1.22 4.66
C ALA A 123 -3.07 1.20 5.24
N ALA A 124 -2.41 2.37 5.34
CA ALA A 124 -1.09 2.49 5.94
C ALA A 124 -1.10 2.14 7.44
N ILE A 125 -2.09 2.63 8.18
CA ILE A 125 -2.25 2.30 9.61
C ILE A 125 -2.39 0.78 9.79
N PHE A 126 -3.25 0.13 9.01
CA PHE A 126 -3.44 -1.32 9.09
C PHE A 126 -2.18 -2.09 8.69
N ALA A 127 -1.43 -1.64 7.68
CA ALA A 127 -0.17 -2.26 7.30
C ALA A 127 0.86 -2.20 8.43
N LEU A 128 1.02 -1.02 9.06
CA LEU A 128 1.93 -0.83 10.18
C LEU A 128 1.49 -1.60 11.44
N LEU A 129 0.19 -1.67 11.72
CA LEU A 129 -0.34 -2.50 12.81
C LEU A 129 -0.06 -3.99 12.55
N SER A 130 -0.21 -4.46 11.32
CA SER A 130 0.12 -5.83 10.93
C SER A 130 1.61 -6.13 11.09
N ALA A 131 2.50 -5.21 10.67
CA ALA A 131 3.93 -5.32 10.92
C ALA A 131 4.27 -5.38 12.41
N ARG A 132 3.66 -4.52 13.24
CA ARG A 132 3.83 -4.54 14.70
C ARG A 132 3.36 -5.85 15.31
N LYS A 133 2.22 -6.38 14.85
CA LYS A 133 1.69 -7.67 15.28
C LYS A 133 2.64 -8.81 14.93
N LEU A 134 3.13 -8.87 13.69
CA LEU A 134 4.15 -9.86 13.27
C LEU A 134 5.42 -9.79 14.13
N ARG A 135 5.89 -8.58 14.46
CA ARG A 135 7.05 -8.38 15.34
C ARG A 135 6.84 -8.92 16.76
N LYS A 136 5.62 -8.78 17.31
CA LYS A 136 5.28 -9.32 18.63
C LYS A 136 5.15 -10.84 18.64
N LEU A 137 4.61 -11.42 17.56
CA LEU A 137 4.39 -12.88 17.45
C LEU A 137 5.67 -13.64 17.13
N TYR A 138 6.59 -13.04 16.37
CA TYR A 138 7.79 -13.70 15.88
C TYR A 138 9.05 -12.83 16.09
N PRO A 139 9.37 -12.44 17.33
CA PRO A 139 10.50 -11.56 17.62
C PRO A 139 11.83 -12.20 17.19
N ASP A 140 12.05 -13.47 17.55
CA ASP A 140 13.32 -14.16 17.31
C ASP A 140 13.64 -14.34 15.81
N ILE A 141 12.61 -14.57 14.99
CA ILE A 141 12.75 -14.75 13.54
C ILE A 141 13.14 -13.42 12.86
N LEU A 142 12.66 -12.29 13.40
CA LEU A 142 12.90 -10.96 12.85
C LEU A 142 14.20 -10.34 13.37
N ASP A 143 14.56 -10.58 14.64
CA ASP A 143 15.79 -10.08 15.25
C ASP A 143 17.03 -10.87 14.84
N ASN A 144 16.95 -12.19 14.58
CA ASN A 144 18.09 -12.98 14.11
C ASN A 144 18.66 -12.49 12.77
N ARG A 145 17.81 -11.96 11.87
CA ARG A 145 18.31 -11.38 10.63
C ARG A 145 19.06 -10.07 10.86
N ARG A 146 18.63 -9.24 11.84
CA ARG A 146 19.29 -7.96 12.16
C ARG A 146 20.74 -8.18 12.61
N LYS A 147 21.01 -9.29 13.32
CA LYS A 147 22.36 -9.71 13.71
C LYS A 147 23.21 -10.24 12.56
N ASN A 148 22.61 -10.85 11.54
CA ASN A 148 23.32 -11.35 10.35
C ASN A 148 23.55 -10.28 9.25
N THR A 149 23.07 -9.05 9.44
CA THR A 149 23.27 -7.92 8.51
C THR A 149 24.27 -6.87 9.00
N ASN A 150 24.86 -7.07 10.19
CA ASN A 150 25.98 -6.29 10.73
C ASN A 150 27.26 -7.12 10.66
#